data_AF-A0A929KFD0-F1
#
_entry.id   AF-A0A929KFD0-F1
#
_cell.length_a   1.000
_cell.length_b   1.000
_cell.length_c   1.000
_cell.angle_alpha   90.00
_cell.angle_beta   90.00
_cell.angle_gamma   90.00
#
_symmetry.space_group_name_H-M   'P 1'
#
loop_
_entity.id
_entity.type
_entity.pdbx_description
1 polymer ?
#
loop_
_entity_poly.entity_id
_entity_poly.type
_entity_poly.pdbx_seq_one_letter_code
_entity_poly.pdbx_strand_id
1 'polypeptide(L)'
;MSCGIWDIREDTVRFLKPWLTTAFVSERKQEIQSRLNNQAHFFKPSNAAILFLTPENKLNTTQKELINNLCKSSSGLERALLLAREFRNLMENKLGKQLRGWIENVLRSGISEIATFANGLLRDYQSIENAISLPWSNGPVEGNVNKLKTIKRQMYGRASFELLRKRLVLKPT
;
A
#
# COMPACT_ATOMS: atom_id res chain seq x y z
N MET A 1 14.13 -5.32 20.79
CA MET A 1 13.55 -5.61 19.46
C MET A 1 12.04 -5.63 19.62
N SER A 2 11.35 -4.54 19.27
CA SER A 2 9.89 -4.48 19.31
C SER A 2 9.37 -4.52 17.89
N CYS A 3 8.82 -5.66 17.48
CA CYS A 3 7.96 -5.75 16.31
C CYS A 3 6.71 -4.92 16.58
N GLY A 4 6.59 -3.78 15.91
CA GLY A 4 5.35 -3.00 15.85
C GLY A 4 4.37 -3.71 14.93
N ILE A 5 3.14 -3.95 15.39
CA ILE A 5 2.03 -4.51 14.62
C ILE A 5 1.18 -3.34 14.09
N TRP A 6 1.38 -2.98 12.82
CA TRP A 6 0.98 -1.72 12.15
C TRP A 6 -0.54 -1.59 11.86
N ASP A 7 -1.04 -0.35 11.68
CA ASP A 7 -2.43 -0.03 11.31
C ASP A 7 -2.69 -0.17 9.80
N ILE A 8 -3.47 -1.17 9.42
CA ILE A 8 -3.74 -1.54 8.03
C ILE A 8 -4.70 -0.59 7.29
N ARG A 9 -5.55 0.16 8.00
CA ARG A 9 -6.68 0.89 7.40
C ARG A 9 -6.30 2.23 6.79
N GLU A 10 -5.24 2.89 7.30
CA GLU A 10 -4.70 4.13 6.72
C GLU A 10 -3.39 3.93 5.93
N ASP A 11 -2.62 2.86 6.20
CA ASP A 11 -1.28 2.65 5.60
C ASP A 11 -1.24 1.74 4.37
N THR A 12 -2.39 1.28 3.85
CA THR A 12 -2.44 0.46 2.62
C THR A 12 -1.76 1.19 1.45
N VAL A 13 -1.93 2.51 1.36
CA VAL A 13 -1.31 3.37 0.32
C VAL A 13 0.20 3.54 0.55
N ARG A 14 0.69 3.41 1.79
CA ARG A 14 2.09 3.66 2.16
C ARG A 14 3.00 2.44 1.92
N PHE A 15 2.47 1.24 2.12
CA PHE A 15 3.15 -0.02 1.80
C PHE A 15 3.10 -0.38 0.31
N LEU A 16 1.97 -0.08 -0.36
CA LEU A 16 1.79 -0.43 -1.77
C LEU A 16 2.40 0.60 -2.72
N LYS A 17 2.56 1.88 -2.33
CA LYS A 17 3.15 2.92 -3.21
C LYS A 17 4.54 2.55 -3.73
N PRO A 18 5.54 2.25 -2.88
CA PRO A 18 6.89 2.01 -3.36
C PRO A 18 6.95 0.81 -4.31
N TRP A 19 6.28 -0.29 -3.94
CA TRP A 19 6.31 -1.53 -4.68
C TRP A 19 5.45 -1.50 -5.97
N LEU A 20 4.26 -0.90 -5.97
CA LEU A 20 3.48 -0.69 -7.20
C LEU A 20 4.18 0.27 -8.16
N THR A 21 4.99 1.21 -7.66
CA THR A 21 5.78 2.09 -8.54
C THR A 21 6.96 1.33 -9.16
N THR A 22 7.60 0.41 -8.42
CA THR A 22 8.71 -0.41 -8.94
C THR A 22 8.22 -1.51 -9.90
N ALA A 23 7.13 -2.19 -9.54
CA ALA A 23 6.48 -3.21 -10.35
C ALA A 23 6.04 -2.69 -11.73
N PHE A 24 5.48 -1.50 -11.71
CA PHE A 24 5.00 -0.81 -12.90
C PHE A 24 6.14 -0.12 -13.67
N VAL A 25 7.35 -0.03 -13.11
CA VAL A 25 8.58 0.43 -13.79
C VAL A 25 9.35 -0.75 -14.42
N SER A 26 9.32 -1.94 -13.84
CA SER A 26 10.00 -3.14 -14.36
C SER A 26 9.29 -3.74 -15.57
N GLU A 27 7.97 -3.97 -15.49
CA GLU A 27 7.16 -4.46 -16.62
C GLU A 27 7.25 -3.52 -17.83
N ARG A 28 7.35 -2.21 -17.56
CA ARG A 28 7.34 -1.19 -18.61
C ARG A 28 8.64 -1.04 -19.38
N LYS A 29 9.81 -1.44 -18.88
CA LYS A 29 11.09 -1.11 -19.56
C LYS A 29 11.29 -1.84 -20.90
N GLN A 30 10.72 -3.04 -21.06
CA GLN A 30 10.85 -3.82 -22.30
C GLN A 30 9.68 -3.61 -23.29
N GLU A 31 8.49 -3.25 -22.80
CA GLU A 31 7.27 -3.10 -23.62
C GLU A 31 7.01 -1.64 -24.06
N ILE A 32 7.53 -0.65 -23.32
CA ILE A 32 7.45 0.79 -23.65
C ILE A 32 8.15 1.11 -24.97
N GLN A 33 9.34 0.57 -25.21
CA GLN A 33 10.20 1.06 -26.29
C GLN A 33 9.60 0.80 -27.68
N SER A 34 8.80 -0.25 -27.85
CA SER A 34 8.19 -0.63 -29.14
C SER A 34 6.73 -0.17 -29.31
N ARG A 35 5.98 0.08 -28.23
CA ARG A 35 4.55 0.44 -28.27
C ARG A 35 4.23 1.91 -27.99
N LEU A 36 5.20 2.72 -27.54
CA LEU A 36 4.97 4.13 -27.19
C LEU A 36 4.61 5.07 -28.37
N ASN A 37 4.62 4.59 -29.61
CA ASN A 37 4.48 5.48 -30.75
C ASN A 37 3.04 5.84 -31.12
N ASN A 38 2.00 5.25 -30.51
CA ASN A 38 0.63 5.66 -30.76
C ASN A 38 -0.27 5.44 -29.54
N GLN A 39 -0.63 6.54 -28.88
CA GLN A 39 -1.85 6.70 -28.05
C GLN A 39 -1.92 6.06 -26.66
N ALA A 40 -0.87 6.16 -25.85
CA ALA A 40 -1.06 6.10 -24.39
C ALA A 40 -0.53 7.40 -23.77
N HIS A 41 -1.44 8.30 -23.40
CA HIS A 41 -1.14 9.41 -22.49
C HIS A 41 -0.23 8.91 -21.39
N PHE A 42 0.95 9.51 -21.26
CA PHE A 42 2.00 9.08 -20.33
C PHE A 42 1.47 9.10 -18.89
N PHE A 43 0.96 7.96 -18.44
CA PHE A 43 0.41 7.83 -17.10
C PHE A 43 1.51 7.49 -16.12
N LYS A 44 1.57 8.22 -15.01
CA LYS A 44 2.54 7.94 -13.95
C LYS A 44 2.17 6.61 -13.28
N PRO A 45 3.12 5.66 -13.18
CA PRO A 45 2.94 4.36 -12.53
C PRO A 45 2.25 4.43 -11.15
N SER A 46 2.62 5.44 -10.36
CA SER A 46 2.06 5.68 -9.03
C SER A 46 0.56 5.99 -9.03
N ASN A 47 0.03 6.57 -10.10
CA ASN A 47 -1.38 6.92 -10.17
C ASN A 47 -2.22 5.68 -10.54
N ALA A 48 -1.68 4.77 -11.37
CA ALA A 48 -2.34 3.50 -11.70
C ALA A 48 -2.49 2.62 -10.48
N ALA A 49 -1.40 2.51 -9.72
CA ALA A 49 -1.33 1.86 -8.44
C ALA A 49 -2.46 2.29 -7.49
N ILE A 50 -2.64 3.62 -7.35
CA ILE A 50 -3.68 4.19 -6.50
C ILE A 50 -5.07 3.87 -7.04
N LEU A 51 -5.28 3.97 -8.36
CA LEU A 51 -6.58 3.65 -8.98
C LEU A 51 -6.96 2.18 -8.80
N PHE A 52 -6.01 1.26 -8.93
CA PHE A 52 -6.24 -0.19 -8.76
C PHE A 52 -6.65 -0.52 -7.33
N LEU A 53 -6.10 0.22 -6.38
CA LEU A 53 -6.48 0.13 -4.99
C LEU A 53 -7.68 1.01 -4.65
N THR A 54 -8.24 1.85 -5.51
CA THR A 54 -9.38 2.69 -5.09
C THR A 54 -10.67 1.86 -5.17
N PRO A 55 -11.54 1.89 -4.13
CA PRO A 55 -12.81 1.15 -4.19
C PRO A 55 -13.69 1.70 -5.31
N GLU A 56 -14.48 0.81 -5.94
CA GLU A 56 -15.20 1.13 -7.18
C GLU A 56 -16.23 2.26 -7.03
N ASN A 57 -16.73 2.45 -5.80
CA ASN A 57 -17.67 3.51 -5.44
C ASN A 57 -17.04 4.92 -5.41
N LYS A 58 -15.70 5.01 -5.37
CA LYS A 58 -14.95 6.28 -5.37
C LYS A 58 -14.31 6.59 -6.73
N LEU A 59 -14.47 5.71 -7.72
CA LEU A 59 -13.91 5.89 -9.05
C LEU A 59 -14.86 6.69 -9.94
N ASN A 60 -14.33 7.73 -10.58
CA ASN A 60 -15.06 8.50 -11.60
C ASN A 60 -15.16 7.71 -12.92
N THR A 61 -16.12 8.07 -13.77
CA THR A 61 -16.33 7.41 -15.08
C THR A 61 -15.06 7.35 -15.92
N THR A 62 -14.33 8.47 -16.03
CA THR A 62 -13.04 8.54 -16.75
C THR A 62 -11.97 7.61 -16.18
N GLN A 63 -11.94 7.43 -14.85
CA GLN A 63 -10.98 6.53 -14.20
C GLN A 63 -11.34 5.07 -14.47
N LYS A 64 -12.63 4.73 -14.48
CA LYS A 64 -13.11 3.38 -14.83
C LYS A 64 -12.78 3.04 -16.28
N GLU A 65 -13.00 3.96 -17.20
CA GLU A 65 -12.63 3.80 -18.60
C GLU A 65 -11.12 3.61 -18.78
N LEU A 66 -10.31 4.39 -18.06
CA LEU A 66 -8.85 4.25 -18.08
C LEU A 66 -8.42 2.87 -17.58
N ILE A 67 -8.96 2.38 -16.46
CA ILE A 67 -8.66 1.04 -15.94
C ILE A 67 -9.06 -0.03 -16.97
N ASN A 68 -10.23 0.10 -17.59
CA ASN A 68 -10.70 -0.83 -18.61
C ASN A 68 -9.77 -0.86 -19.82
N ASN A 69 -9.33 0.30 -20.32
CA ASN A 69 -8.39 0.40 -21.43
C ASN A 69 -7.03 -0.23 -21.09
N LEU A 70 -6.55 -0.06 -19.85
CA LEU A 70 -5.32 -0.69 -19.37
C LEU A 70 -5.46 -2.23 -19.30
N CYS A 71 -6.59 -2.73 -18.77
CA CYS A 71 -6.83 -4.18 -18.68
C CYS A 71 -6.94 -4.82 -20.07
N LYS A 72 -7.59 -4.15 -21.03
CA LYS A 72 -7.65 -4.60 -22.44
C LYS A 72 -6.27 -4.67 -23.11
N SER A 73 -5.31 -3.88 -22.64
CA SER A 73 -3.98 -3.80 -23.24
C SER A 73 -3.02 -4.88 -22.72
N SER A 74 -3.26 -5.40 -21.51
CA SER A 74 -2.41 -6.43 -20.88
C SER A 74 -3.20 -7.30 -19.90
N SER A 75 -3.17 -8.61 -20.14
CA SER A 75 -3.73 -9.62 -19.23
C SER A 75 -3.02 -9.67 -17.87
N GLY A 76 -1.76 -9.25 -17.81
CA GLY A 76 -1.02 -9.10 -16.56
C GLY A 76 -1.62 -8.00 -15.66
N LEU A 77 -1.99 -6.87 -16.25
CA LEU A 77 -2.63 -5.76 -15.52
C LEU A 77 -4.04 -6.13 -15.03
N GLU A 78 -4.80 -6.86 -15.84
CA GLU A 78 -6.11 -7.38 -15.43
C GLU A 78 -5.98 -8.32 -14.22
N ARG A 79 -5.03 -9.26 -14.28
CA ARG A 79 -4.72 -10.18 -13.18
C ARG A 79 -4.26 -9.43 -11.93
N ALA A 80 -3.40 -8.42 -12.08
CA ALA A 80 -2.92 -7.59 -10.99
C ALA A 80 -4.06 -6.80 -10.31
N LEU A 81 -4.97 -6.24 -11.11
CA LEU A 81 -6.15 -5.54 -10.61
C LEU A 81 -7.04 -6.46 -9.77
N LEU A 82 -7.29 -7.68 -10.26
CA LEU A 82 -8.08 -8.68 -9.54
C LEU A 82 -7.45 -9.03 -8.19
N LEU A 83 -6.14 -9.34 -8.18
CA LEU A 83 -5.42 -9.66 -6.94
C LEU A 83 -5.40 -8.48 -5.95
N ALA A 84 -5.25 -7.25 -6.44
CA ALA A 84 -5.30 -6.05 -5.60
C ALA A 84 -6.69 -5.83 -4.97
N ARG A 85 -7.76 -6.10 -5.71
CA ARG A 85 -9.15 -6.01 -5.22
C ARG A 85 -9.48 -7.10 -4.21
N GLU A 86 -9.04 -8.33 -4.46
CA GLU A 86 -9.15 -9.44 -3.50
C GLU A 86 -8.44 -9.08 -2.19
N PHE A 87 -7.21 -8.57 -2.26
CA PHE A 87 -6.47 -8.15 -1.08
C PHE A 87 -7.21 -7.06 -0.31
N ARG A 88 -7.71 -6.03 -1.00
CA ARG A 88 -8.54 -4.98 -0.37
C ARG A 88 -9.74 -5.56 0.36
N ASN A 89 -10.45 -6.49 -0.27
CA ASN A 89 -11.62 -7.14 0.32
C ASN A 89 -11.23 -7.86 1.63
N LEU A 90 -10.09 -8.57 1.64
CA LEU A 90 -9.57 -9.20 2.86
C LEU A 90 -9.37 -8.18 3.99
N MET A 91 -8.80 -7.00 3.70
CA MET A 91 -8.57 -5.96 4.70
C MET A 91 -9.88 -5.33 5.20
N GLU A 92 -10.81 -5.02 4.28
CA GLU A 92 -12.08 -4.34 4.60
C GLU A 92 -12.98 -5.25 5.44
N ASN A 93 -13.05 -6.54 5.08
CA ASN A 93 -13.88 -7.53 5.76
C ASN A 93 -13.15 -8.29 6.87
N LYS A 94 -11.92 -7.90 7.21
CA LYS A 94 -11.09 -8.50 8.28
C LYS A 94 -10.92 -10.02 8.16
N LEU A 95 -10.77 -10.50 6.93
CA LEU A 95 -10.72 -11.93 6.61
C LEU A 95 -9.29 -12.49 6.72
N GLY A 96 -8.60 -12.25 7.85
CA GLY A 96 -7.18 -12.59 8.01
C GLY A 96 -6.88 -14.07 7.74
N LYS A 97 -7.77 -14.99 8.13
CA LYS A 97 -7.64 -16.44 7.86
C LYS A 97 -7.58 -16.79 6.38
N GLN A 98 -8.14 -15.96 5.50
CA GLN A 98 -8.14 -16.18 4.04
C GLN A 98 -6.86 -15.64 3.38
N LEU A 99 -6.01 -14.90 4.11
CA LEU A 99 -4.78 -14.32 3.59
C LEU A 99 -3.85 -15.37 2.97
N ARG A 100 -3.74 -16.54 3.59
CA ARG A 100 -2.89 -17.62 3.09
C ARG A 100 -3.32 -18.13 1.71
N GLY A 101 -4.62 -18.31 1.50
CA GLY A 101 -5.17 -18.72 0.20
C GLY A 101 -4.92 -17.66 -0.87
N TRP A 102 -5.04 -16.39 -0.51
CA TRP A 102 -4.70 -15.29 -1.42
C TRP A 102 -3.21 -15.26 -1.78
N ILE A 103 -2.32 -15.45 -0.81
CA ILE A 103 -0.86 -15.54 -1.07
C ILE A 103 -0.55 -16.68 -2.05
N GLU A 104 -1.15 -17.85 -1.87
CA GLU A 104 -0.96 -18.98 -2.78
C GLU A 104 -1.46 -18.66 -4.20
N ASN A 105 -2.60 -17.97 -4.34
CA ASN A 105 -3.12 -17.51 -5.63
C ASN A 105 -2.16 -16.52 -6.32
N VAL A 106 -1.59 -15.58 -5.55
CA VAL A 106 -0.60 -14.62 -6.03
C VAL A 106 0.65 -15.34 -6.54
N LEU A 107 1.19 -16.29 -5.78
CA LEU A 107 2.39 -17.02 -6.17
C LEU A 107 2.18 -17.85 -7.46
N ARG A 108 0.95 -18.34 -7.69
CA ARG A 108 0.58 -19.05 -8.94
C ARG A 108 0.28 -18.12 -10.11
N SER A 109 0.08 -16.83 -9.86
CA SER A 109 -0.29 -15.86 -10.90
C SER A 109 0.83 -15.56 -11.90
N GLY A 110 2.08 -15.90 -11.57
CA GLY A 110 3.24 -15.67 -12.42
C GLY A 110 3.75 -14.23 -12.45
N ILE A 111 3.12 -13.31 -11.71
CA ILE A 111 3.55 -11.92 -11.62
C ILE A 111 4.59 -11.79 -10.51
N SER A 112 5.87 -11.76 -10.92
CA SER A 112 7.05 -11.77 -10.03
C SER A 112 7.02 -10.66 -8.98
N GLU A 113 6.53 -9.50 -9.39
CA GLU A 113 6.35 -8.33 -8.58
C GLU A 113 5.43 -8.66 -7.40
N ILE A 114 4.22 -9.19 -7.65
CA ILE A 114 3.21 -9.42 -6.62
C ILE A 114 3.63 -10.61 -5.76
N ALA A 115 4.30 -11.60 -6.35
CA ALA A 115 4.93 -12.69 -5.64
C ALA A 115 5.96 -12.20 -4.62
N THR A 116 6.78 -11.20 -4.96
CA THR A 116 7.75 -10.61 -4.01
C THR A 116 7.05 -9.95 -2.82
N PHE A 117 5.95 -9.24 -3.06
CA PHE A 117 5.12 -8.69 -1.99
C PHE A 117 4.52 -9.80 -1.11
N ALA A 118 3.92 -10.82 -1.71
CA ALA A 118 3.34 -11.95 -0.99
C ALA A 118 4.37 -12.73 -0.15
N ASN A 119 5.59 -12.91 -0.67
CA ASN A 119 6.71 -13.46 0.09
C ASN A 119 7.12 -12.56 1.26
N GLY A 120 7.02 -11.24 1.10
CA GLY A 120 7.14 -10.29 2.20
C GLY A 120 6.12 -10.54 3.29
N LEU A 121 4.85 -10.75 2.93
CA LEU A 121 3.79 -11.04 3.89
C LEU A 121 4.00 -12.37 4.62
N LEU A 122 4.55 -13.38 3.93
CA LEU A 122 4.85 -14.69 4.55
C LEU A 122 5.88 -14.59 5.68
N ARG A 123 6.86 -13.68 5.58
CA ARG A 123 7.88 -13.49 6.63
C ARG A 123 7.29 -13.05 7.96
N ASP A 124 6.26 -12.21 7.93
CA ASP A 124 5.56 -11.67 9.11
C ASP A 124 4.10 -12.15 9.19
N TYR A 125 3.82 -13.36 8.68
CA TYR A 125 2.47 -13.85 8.42
C TYR A 125 1.53 -13.71 9.62
N GLN A 126 1.94 -14.19 10.80
CA GLN A 126 1.11 -14.17 12.01
C GLN A 126 0.78 -12.73 12.44
N SER A 127 1.74 -11.80 12.32
CA SER A 127 1.52 -10.40 12.65
C SER A 127 0.53 -9.75 11.68
N ILE A 128 0.61 -10.07 10.39
CA ILE A 128 -0.27 -9.53 9.37
C ILE A 128 -1.68 -10.12 9.47
N GLU A 129 -1.80 -11.43 9.67
CA GLU A 129 -3.09 -12.09 9.91
C GLU A 129 -3.82 -11.46 11.11
N ASN A 130 -3.09 -11.24 12.20
CA ASN A 130 -3.63 -10.58 13.39
C ASN A 130 -4.01 -9.13 13.10
N ALA A 131 -3.17 -8.38 12.38
CA ALA A 131 -3.46 -6.99 12.05
C ALA A 131 -4.70 -6.85 11.13
N ILE A 132 -4.97 -7.83 10.26
CA ILE A 132 -6.20 -7.85 9.45
C ILE A 132 -7.42 -8.22 10.31
N SER A 133 -7.28 -9.23 11.17
CA SER A 133 -8.41 -9.81 11.91
C SER A 133 -8.84 -8.96 13.09
N LEU A 134 -7.89 -8.31 13.77
CA LEU A 134 -8.13 -7.58 15.00
C LEU A 134 -8.60 -6.14 14.71
N PRO A 135 -9.35 -5.51 15.63
CA PRO A 135 -9.71 -4.10 15.53
C PRO A 135 -8.57 -3.15 15.94
N TRP A 136 -7.48 -3.68 16.47
CA TRP A 136 -6.38 -2.89 17.01
C TRP A 136 -5.45 -2.39 15.92
N SER A 137 -4.95 -1.17 16.11
CA SER A 137 -4.11 -0.52 15.13
C SER A 137 -3.05 0.32 15.84
N ASN A 138 -1.84 0.38 15.28
CA ASN A 138 -0.75 1.20 15.82
C ASN A 138 -0.80 2.67 15.35
N GLY A 139 -1.80 3.05 14.55
CA GLY A 139 -1.91 4.38 13.94
C GLY A 139 -1.83 5.52 14.96
N PRO A 140 -2.61 5.50 16.06
CA PRO A 140 -2.52 6.52 17.11
C PRO A 140 -1.13 6.60 17.76
N VAL A 141 -0.50 5.44 17.99
CA VAL A 141 0.84 5.35 18.59
C VAL A 141 1.89 5.94 17.66
N GLU A 142 1.84 5.59 16.38
CA GLU A 142 2.74 6.09 15.34
C GLU A 142 2.55 7.60 15.11
N GLY A 143 1.31 8.09 15.14
CA GLY A 143 1.01 9.51 15.09
C GLY A 143 1.68 10.29 16.22
N ASN A 144 1.59 9.77 17.45
CA ASN A 144 2.24 10.36 18.62
C ASN A 144 3.78 10.32 18.50
N VAL A 145 4.35 9.21 18.04
CA VAL A 145 5.79 9.09 17.80
C VAL A 145 6.26 10.06 16.72
N ASN A 146 5.50 10.24 15.64
CA ASN A 146 5.82 11.18 14.57
C ASN A 146 5.75 12.63 15.05
N LYS A 147 4.71 12.99 15.83
CA LYS A 147 4.60 14.31 16.48
C LYS A 147 5.83 14.59 17.35
N LEU A 148 6.23 13.62 18.17
CA LEU A 148 7.41 13.73 19.02
C LEU A 148 8.70 13.91 18.20
N LYS A 149 8.88 13.11 17.14
CA LYS A 149 10.03 13.23 16.22
C LYS A 149 10.07 14.60 15.55
N THR A 150 8.93 15.15 15.14
CA THR A 150 8.83 16.49 14.53
C THR A 150 9.25 17.58 15.52
N ILE A 151 8.77 17.54 16.77
CA ILE A 151 9.17 18.51 17.80
C ILE A 151 10.67 18.43 18.05
N LYS A 152 11.24 17.22 18.17
CA LYS A 152 12.70 17.05 18.31
C LYS A 152 13.48 17.65 17.13
N ARG A 153 13.02 17.45 15.89
CA ARG A 153 13.66 18.01 14.68
C ARG A 153 13.58 19.53 14.63
N GLN A 154 12.42 20.12 14.95
CA GLN A 154 12.25 21.58 15.06
C GLN A 154 13.18 22.21 16.10
N MET A 155 13.61 21.43 17.08
CA MET A 155 14.50 21.86 18.16
C MET A 155 15.95 21.43 17.93
N TYR A 156 16.29 20.98 16.72
CA TYR A 156 17.64 20.54 16.34
C TYR A 156 18.23 19.48 17.29
N GLY A 157 17.37 18.60 17.83
CA GLY A 157 17.77 17.57 18.79
C GLY A 157 18.03 18.05 20.22
N ARG A 158 17.91 19.35 20.52
CA ARG A 158 18.21 19.96 21.84
C ARG A 158 17.04 19.90 22.84
N ALA A 159 16.02 19.11 22.56
CA ALA A 159 14.84 19.02 23.41
C ALA A 159 15.05 17.96 24.52
N SER A 160 15.21 18.42 25.77
CA SER A 160 15.20 17.52 26.94
C SER A 160 13.82 16.88 27.13
N PHE A 161 13.75 15.79 27.90
CA PHE A 161 12.49 15.09 28.17
C PHE A 161 11.43 16.02 28.79
N GLU A 162 11.82 16.82 29.78
CA GLU A 162 10.98 17.87 30.40
C GLU A 162 10.37 18.82 29.36
N LEU A 163 11.19 19.29 28.41
CA LEU A 163 10.78 20.24 27.39
C LEU A 163 9.83 19.61 26.34
N LEU A 164 10.08 18.34 26.00
CA LEU A 164 9.17 17.55 25.15
C LEU A 164 7.83 17.30 25.84
N ARG A 165 7.84 16.93 27.12
CA ARG A 165 6.64 16.73 27.91
C ARG A 165 5.79 18.00 27.95
N LYS A 166 6.42 19.15 28.22
CA LYS A 166 5.74 20.46 28.21
C LYS A 166 5.12 20.75 26.83
N ARG A 167 5.84 20.57 25.74
CA ARG A 167 5.31 20.85 24.38
C ARG A 167 4.26 19.85 23.89
N LEU A 168 4.31 18.60 24.35
CA LEU A 168 3.39 17.55 23.92
C LEU A 168 2.08 17.58 24.71
N VAL A 169 2.18 17.79 26.04
CA VAL A 169 1.06 17.69 26.99
C VAL A 169 0.38 19.04 27.23
N LEU A 170 1.15 20.14 27.31
CA LEU A 170 0.60 21.46 27.65
C LEU A 170 0.12 22.27 26.44
N LYS A 171 -0.06 21.64 25.27
CA LYS A 171 -0.60 22.37 24.11
C LYS A 171 -2.05 22.76 24.46
N PRO A 172 -2.39 24.06 24.63
CA PRO A 172 -3.78 24.44 24.83
C PRO A 172 -4.51 24.12 23.51
N THR A 173 -5.64 23.44 23.64
CA THR A 173 -6.52 23.09 22.52
C THR A 173 -7.11 24.34 21.89
#